data_AF-A0AA35UYV7-F1
#
_entry.id   AF-A0AA35UYV7-F1
#
_cell.length_a   1.000
_cell.length_b   1.000
_cell.length_c   1.000
_cell.angle_alpha   90.00
_cell.angle_beta   90.00
_cell.angle_gamma   90.00
#
_symmetry.space_group_name_H-M   'P 1'
#
loop_
_entity.id
_entity.type
_entity.pdbx_description
1 polymer ?
#
loop_
_entity_poly.entity_id
_entity_poly.type
_entity_poly.pdbx_seq_one_letter_code
_entity_poly.pdbx_strand_id
1 'polypeptide(L)'
;MALRRKGSDSTVASKIVAHLCFRKMAKKALTKSLRTLKHLEKKICSFLFVDIDHHVSLVSKVLTETNALTISLSKSILIFVSTKPKSDNGIQLISKVLSKRTSTHKHDPLVLTEVETIELTLTFLHKNVRNGETKDVHVEVTLRRLQILDVGLEGLKVGLDHLFRRLIHSRVPLLNILVCKTSIVFIHQLGMF
;
A
#
# COMPACT_ATOMS: atom_id res chain seq x y z
N MET A 1 29.35 -25.07 -37.42
CA MET A 1 28.99 -23.77 -36.79
C MET A 1 27.85 -23.97 -35.81
N ALA A 2 28.14 -24.03 -34.51
CA ALA A 2 27.11 -24.09 -33.48
C ALA A 2 26.85 -22.67 -32.96
N LEU A 3 25.75 -22.06 -33.41
CA LEU A 3 25.34 -20.73 -32.99
C LEU A 3 24.72 -20.80 -31.58
N ARG A 4 25.57 -20.77 -30.55
CA ARG A 4 25.13 -20.55 -29.17
C ARG A 4 24.67 -19.10 -29.01
N ARG A 5 23.36 -18.85 -29.11
CA ARG A 5 22.76 -17.56 -28.73
C ARG A 5 22.96 -17.35 -27.23
N LYS A 6 23.90 -16.47 -26.90
CA LYS A 6 24.48 -16.22 -25.57
C LYS A 6 23.79 -15.01 -24.92
N GLY A 7 22.88 -15.25 -23.99
CA GLY A 7 22.96 -14.69 -22.63
C GLY A 7 22.61 -13.23 -22.32
N SER A 8 22.15 -12.36 -23.23
CA SER A 8 21.76 -10.97 -22.85
C SER A 8 20.30 -10.85 -22.39
N ASP A 9 19.38 -11.56 -23.05
CA ASP A 9 17.93 -11.36 -22.88
C ASP A 9 17.38 -11.95 -21.57
N SER A 10 18.13 -12.86 -20.92
CA SER A 10 17.68 -13.56 -19.71
C SER A 10 17.65 -12.66 -18.47
N THR A 11 18.32 -11.50 -18.49
CA THR A 11 18.44 -10.61 -17.32
C THR A 11 17.37 -9.52 -17.30
N VAL A 12 16.99 -8.97 -18.46
CA VAL A 12 15.94 -7.94 -18.55
C VAL A 12 14.57 -8.60 -18.41
N ALA A 13 14.34 -9.74 -19.09
CA ALA A 13 13.11 -10.50 -18.96
C ALA A 13 12.83 -10.91 -17.50
N SER A 14 13.85 -11.41 -16.80
CA SER A 14 13.71 -11.83 -15.41
C SER A 14 13.41 -10.66 -14.47
N LYS A 15 14.03 -9.48 -14.67
CA LYS A 15 13.73 -8.25 -13.94
C LYS A 15 12.29 -7.76 -14.16
N ILE A 16 11.80 -7.81 -15.39
CA ILE A 16 10.40 -7.46 -15.70
C ILE A 16 9.43 -8.40 -14.98
N VAL A 17 9.68 -9.72 -15.02
CA VAL A 17 8.87 -10.72 -14.31
C VAL A 17 8.90 -10.49 -12.80
N ALA A 18 10.09 -10.25 -12.23
CA ALA A 18 10.25 -9.98 -10.81
C ALA A 18 9.45 -8.74 -10.37
N HIS A 19 9.50 -7.65 -11.14
CA HIS A 19 8.73 -6.45 -10.87
C HIS A 19 7.21 -6.70 -10.94
N LEU A 20 6.72 -7.41 -11.96
CA LEU A 20 5.31 -7.76 -12.07
C LEU A 20 4.84 -8.64 -10.89
N CYS A 21 5.69 -9.59 -10.46
CA CYS A 21 5.41 -10.45 -9.32
C CYS A 21 5.37 -9.66 -8.00
N PHE A 22 6.39 -8.81 -7.77
CA PHE A 22 6.44 -7.89 -6.64
C PHE A 22 5.17 -7.03 -6.58
N ARG A 23 4.76 -6.44 -7.69
CA ARG A 23 3.56 -5.60 -7.75
C ARG A 23 2.28 -6.36 -7.41
N LYS A 24 2.15 -7.61 -7.89
CA LYS A 24 1.03 -8.50 -7.52
C LYS A 24 1.01 -8.79 -6.02
N MET A 25 2.17 -9.07 -5.44
CA MET A 25 2.32 -9.30 -3.99
C MET A 25 2.00 -8.02 -3.19
N ALA A 26 2.49 -6.87 -3.63
CA ALA A 26 2.21 -5.58 -3.01
C ALA A 26 0.70 -5.26 -3.01
N LYS A 27 0.01 -5.43 -4.15
CA LYS A 27 -1.46 -5.25 -4.21
C LYS A 27 -2.20 -6.20 -3.25
N LYS A 28 -1.77 -7.46 -3.15
CA LYS A 28 -2.33 -8.42 -2.19
C LYS A 28 -2.07 -8.00 -0.73
N ALA A 29 -0.87 -7.50 -0.43
CA ALA A 29 -0.53 -7.01 0.90
C ALA A 29 -1.38 -5.77 1.28
N LEU A 30 -1.49 -4.78 0.38
CA LEU A 30 -2.29 -3.57 0.60
C LEU A 30 -3.76 -3.89 0.89
N THR A 31 -4.37 -4.77 0.09
CA THR A 31 -5.76 -5.20 0.28
C THR A 31 -5.96 -5.96 1.60
N LYS A 32 -4.99 -6.81 2.00
CA LYS A 32 -5.00 -7.49 3.29
C LYS A 32 -4.93 -6.47 4.44
N SER A 33 -4.00 -5.53 4.39
CA SER A 33 -3.83 -4.48 5.41
C SER A 33 -5.07 -3.60 5.54
N LEU A 34 -5.70 -3.20 4.42
CA LEU A 34 -6.92 -2.42 4.44
C LEU A 34 -8.08 -3.17 5.12
N ARG A 35 -8.18 -4.50 4.91
CA ARG A 35 -9.15 -5.35 5.60
C ARG A 35 -8.89 -5.39 7.10
N THR A 36 -7.62 -5.56 7.51
CA THR A 36 -7.23 -5.54 8.93
C THR A 36 -7.59 -4.22 9.60
N LEU A 37 -7.30 -3.08 8.95
CA LEU A 37 -7.66 -1.76 9.49
C LEU A 37 -9.16 -1.56 9.65
N LYS A 38 -9.98 -2.06 8.71
CA LYS A 38 -11.45 -2.04 8.84
C LYS A 38 -11.93 -2.88 10.03
N HIS A 39 -11.28 -3.99 10.32
CA HIS A 39 -11.63 -4.81 11.47
C HIS A 39 -11.24 -4.12 12.80
N LEU A 40 -10.05 -3.52 12.86
CA LEU A 40 -9.59 -2.76 14.02
C LEU A 40 -10.50 -1.57 14.33
N GLU A 41 -10.93 -0.84 13.30
CA GLU A 41 -11.87 0.29 13.46
C GLU A 41 -13.17 -0.13 14.14
N LYS A 42 -13.77 -1.24 13.69
CA LYS A 42 -14.98 -1.80 14.32
C LYS A 42 -14.76 -2.17 15.79
N LYS A 43 -13.58 -2.72 16.10
CA LYS A 43 -13.21 -3.09 17.47
C LYS A 43 -13.05 -1.85 18.36
N ILE A 44 -12.45 -0.78 17.86
CA ILE A 44 -12.26 0.47 18.62
C ILE A 44 -13.60 1.10 19.00
N CYS A 45 -14.59 1.08 18.10
CA CYS A 45 -15.93 1.58 18.42
C CYS A 45 -16.65 0.78 19.52
N SER A 46 -16.17 -0.42 19.87
CA SER A 46 -16.78 -1.25 20.93
C SER A 46 -16.19 -1.04 22.33
N PHE A 47 -15.07 -0.32 22.47
CA PHE A 47 -14.38 -0.09 23.75
C PHE A 47 -14.89 1.13 24.53
N LEU A 48 -16.19 1.43 24.50
CA LEU A 48 -16.73 2.47 25.36
C LEU A 48 -16.57 2.04 26.83
N PHE A 49 -15.54 2.59 27.49
CA PHE A 49 -15.29 2.38 28.91
C PHE A 49 -16.42 3.03 29.71
N VAL A 50 -17.23 2.18 30.34
CA VAL A 50 -18.22 2.59 31.33
C VAL A 50 -17.52 2.58 32.69
N ASP A 51 -17.50 3.75 33.33
CA ASP A 51 -17.40 3.96 34.78
C ASP A 51 -16.10 3.53 35.49
N ILE A 52 -14.99 4.19 35.18
CA ILE A 52 -13.80 4.26 36.04
C ILE A 52 -13.27 5.70 35.96
N ASP A 53 -13.00 6.34 37.11
CA ASP A 53 -12.32 7.64 37.35
C ASP A 53 -12.38 8.68 36.20
N HIS A 54 -12.89 9.88 36.47
CA HIS A 54 -13.07 10.93 35.45
C HIS A 54 -11.82 11.16 34.55
N HIS A 55 -10.61 11.11 35.12
CA HIS A 55 -9.39 11.28 34.33
C HIS A 55 -9.04 10.04 33.50
N VAL A 56 -9.29 8.83 34.01
CA VAL A 56 -9.12 7.57 33.24
C VAL A 56 -10.06 7.56 32.04
N SER A 57 -11.32 7.99 32.23
CA SER A 57 -12.29 8.16 31.15
C SER A 57 -11.80 9.15 30.09
N LEU A 58 -11.28 10.32 30.51
CA LEU A 58 -10.73 11.32 29.58
C LEU A 58 -9.55 10.78 28.77
N VAL A 59 -8.59 10.10 29.42
CA VAL A 59 -7.42 9.50 28.75
C VAL A 59 -7.85 8.40 27.78
N SER A 60 -8.83 7.58 28.16
CA SER A 60 -9.40 6.53 27.31
C SER A 60 -10.07 7.11 26.06
N LYS A 61 -10.82 8.21 26.20
CA LYS A 61 -11.41 8.94 25.08
C LYS A 61 -10.35 9.46 24.11
N VAL A 62 -9.33 10.15 24.63
CA VAL A 62 -8.21 10.68 23.82
C VAL A 62 -7.48 9.55 23.09
N LEU A 63 -7.25 8.42 23.75
CA LEU A 63 -6.61 7.25 23.13
C LEU A 63 -7.48 6.64 22.02
N THR A 64 -8.79 6.58 22.22
CA THR A 64 -9.78 6.10 21.24
C THR A 64 -9.78 6.99 19.99
N GLU A 65 -9.86 8.31 20.17
CA GLU A 65 -9.79 9.29 19.08
C GLU A 65 -8.45 9.21 18.33
N THR A 66 -7.34 9.12 19.07
CA THR A 66 -6.00 8.95 18.50
C THR A 66 -5.89 7.69 17.63
N ASN A 67 -6.53 6.59 18.07
CA ASN A 67 -6.59 5.35 17.32
C ASN A 67 -7.44 5.47 16.06
N ALA A 68 -8.60 6.11 16.14
CA ALA A 68 -9.45 6.39 14.98
C ALA A 68 -8.72 7.23 13.92
N LEU A 69 -8.05 8.31 14.34
CA LEU A 69 -7.24 9.16 13.45
C LEU A 69 -6.10 8.39 12.80
N THR A 70 -5.39 7.55 13.57
CA THR A 70 -4.29 6.75 13.04
C THR A 70 -4.77 5.72 12.02
N ILE A 71 -5.91 5.08 12.27
CA ILE A 71 -6.51 4.14 11.32
C ILE A 71 -6.90 4.87 10.04
N SER A 72 -7.57 6.01 10.15
CA SER A 72 -7.98 6.83 9.01
C SER A 72 -6.77 7.24 8.16
N LEU A 73 -5.73 7.80 8.79
CA LEU A 73 -4.49 8.17 8.14
C LEU A 73 -3.83 6.98 7.42
N SER A 74 -3.73 5.84 8.11
CA SER A 74 -3.14 4.62 7.55
C SER A 74 -3.94 4.12 6.34
N LYS A 75 -5.29 4.17 6.38
CA LYS A 75 -6.13 3.81 5.24
C LYS A 75 -5.90 4.76 4.06
N SER A 76 -5.86 6.06 4.29
CA SER A 76 -5.63 7.07 3.25
C SER A 76 -4.29 6.85 2.55
N ILE A 77 -3.23 6.60 3.32
CA ILE A 77 -1.90 6.24 2.79
C ILE A 77 -1.98 4.96 1.94
N LEU A 78 -2.60 3.89 2.45
CA LEU A 78 -2.71 2.63 1.71
C LEU A 78 -3.53 2.78 0.42
N ILE A 79 -4.59 3.59 0.44
CA ILE A 79 -5.41 3.88 -0.74
C ILE A 79 -4.59 4.67 -1.77
N PHE A 80 -3.87 5.69 -1.34
CA PHE A 80 -2.98 6.48 -2.17
C PHE A 80 -1.94 5.59 -2.88
N VAL A 81 -1.26 4.72 -2.11
CA VAL A 81 -0.25 3.78 -2.65
C VAL A 81 -0.87 2.67 -3.52
N SER A 82 -2.14 2.33 -3.28
CA SER A 82 -2.83 1.30 -4.06
C SER A 82 -3.13 1.72 -5.50
N THR A 83 -2.98 3.01 -5.86
CA THR A 83 -3.20 3.57 -7.21
C THR A 83 -4.46 3.00 -7.88
N LYS A 84 -5.57 2.93 -7.15
CA LYS A 84 -6.88 2.64 -7.78
C LYS A 84 -7.60 3.97 -8.00
N PRO A 85 -7.74 4.48 -9.23
CA PRO A 85 -8.98 5.15 -9.55
C PRO A 85 -10.09 4.08 -9.48
N LYS A 86 -11.21 4.42 -8.87
CA LYS A 86 -12.41 3.59 -8.87
C LYS A 86 -12.73 3.23 -10.34
N SER A 87 -12.65 1.95 -10.69
CA SER A 87 -13.57 1.42 -11.70
C SER A 87 -14.12 0.11 -11.18
N ASP A 88 -15.38 0.21 -10.79
CA ASP A 88 -16.28 -0.93 -10.72
C ASP A 88 -16.35 -1.51 -12.15
N ASN A 89 -16.11 -2.82 -12.27
CA ASN A 89 -16.47 -3.67 -13.43
C ASN A 89 -15.82 -3.45 -14.82
N GLY A 90 -14.93 -2.47 -15.04
CA GLY A 90 -14.36 -2.21 -16.37
C GLY A 90 -13.19 -3.11 -16.83
N ILE A 91 -12.45 -3.73 -15.91
CA ILE A 91 -11.16 -4.39 -16.21
C ILE A 91 -11.33 -5.70 -17.04
N GLN A 92 -12.51 -6.34 -17.01
CA GLN A 92 -12.74 -7.57 -17.80
C GLN A 92 -12.88 -7.31 -19.31
N LEU A 93 -13.16 -6.07 -19.74
CA LEU A 93 -13.36 -5.72 -21.15
C LEU A 93 -12.05 -5.41 -21.91
N ILE A 94 -10.97 -5.07 -21.21
CA ILE A 94 -9.71 -4.59 -21.85
C ILE A 94 -8.94 -5.74 -22.52
N SER A 95 -9.10 -6.99 -22.05
CA SER A 95 -8.48 -8.16 -22.69
C SER A 95 -8.99 -8.41 -24.12
N LYS A 96 -10.20 -7.93 -24.46
CA LYS A 96 -10.76 -8.01 -25.82
C LYS A 96 -10.38 -6.83 -26.71
N VAL A 97 -10.11 -5.65 -26.15
CA VAL A 97 -9.84 -4.43 -26.94
C VAL A 97 -8.41 -4.39 -27.47
N LEU A 98 -7.43 -4.86 -26.68
CA LEU A 98 -6.03 -4.86 -27.14
C LEU A 98 -5.76 -5.90 -28.25
N SER A 99 -6.68 -6.84 -28.47
CA SER A 99 -6.58 -7.84 -29.55
C SER A 99 -7.24 -7.40 -30.87
N LYS A 100 -7.91 -6.25 -30.92
CA LYS A 100 -8.66 -5.80 -32.10
C LYS A 100 -8.30 -4.37 -32.50
N ARG A 101 -7.07 -4.23 -32.98
CA ARG A 101 -6.57 -3.05 -33.67
C ARG A 101 -7.20 -3.00 -35.07
N THR A 102 -8.31 -2.28 -35.22
CA THR A 102 -8.76 -1.50 -36.40
C THR A 102 -10.25 -1.18 -36.27
N SER A 103 -10.59 -0.01 -35.76
CA SER A 103 -11.74 0.78 -36.22
C SER A 103 -11.82 2.07 -35.42
N THR A 104 -12.07 3.14 -36.15
CA THR A 104 -12.16 4.55 -35.79
C THR A 104 -13.27 4.81 -34.77
N HIS A 105 -12.94 5.30 -33.57
CA HIS A 105 -13.76 6.32 -32.91
C HIS A 105 -13.03 6.99 -31.74
N LYS A 106 -13.35 8.27 -31.51
CA LYS A 106 -12.82 9.17 -30.48
C LYS A 106 -12.82 8.50 -29.10
N HIS A 107 -11.64 8.40 -28.48
CA HIS A 107 -11.50 7.96 -27.10
C HIS A 107 -11.32 9.17 -26.19
N ASP A 108 -12.19 9.30 -25.19
CA ASP A 108 -11.85 10.00 -23.96
C ASP A 108 -10.53 9.41 -23.42
N PRO A 109 -9.53 10.24 -23.05
CA PRO A 109 -8.28 9.75 -22.51
C PRO A 109 -8.56 8.99 -21.21
N LEU A 110 -8.34 7.67 -21.25
CA LEU A 110 -8.28 6.84 -20.05
C LEU A 110 -7.27 7.49 -19.10
N VAL A 111 -7.75 8.09 -18.00
CA VAL A 111 -6.88 8.66 -16.95
C VAL A 111 -6.21 7.49 -16.24
N LEU A 112 -5.10 7.04 -16.81
CA LEU A 112 -4.29 5.95 -16.30
C LEU A 112 -3.26 6.55 -15.33
N THR A 113 -3.14 5.96 -14.15
CA THR A 113 -2.07 6.37 -13.23
C THR A 113 -0.71 6.02 -13.83
N GLU A 114 0.35 6.74 -13.43
CA GLU A 114 1.72 6.47 -13.92
C GLU A 114 2.13 5.01 -13.65
N VAL A 115 1.76 4.47 -12.50
CA VAL A 115 2.02 3.08 -12.11
C VAL A 115 1.28 2.08 -13.00
N GLU A 116 0.01 2.35 -13.34
CA GLU A 116 -0.75 1.49 -14.26
C GLU A 116 -0.20 1.55 -15.68
N THR A 117 0.28 2.72 -16.12
CA THR A 117 0.94 2.88 -17.42
C THR A 117 2.22 2.05 -17.50
N ILE A 118 3.06 2.10 -16.46
CA ILE A 118 4.28 1.31 -16.35
C ILE A 118 3.96 -0.19 -16.35
N GLU A 119 2.93 -0.64 -15.62
CA GLU A 119 2.50 -2.05 -15.60
C GLU A 119 2.09 -2.56 -16.99
N LEU A 120 1.31 -1.78 -17.75
CA LEU A 120 0.90 -2.15 -19.11
C LEU A 120 2.10 -2.23 -20.04
N THR A 121 3.00 -1.25 -20.00
CA THR A 121 4.22 -1.25 -20.83
C THR A 121 5.12 -2.44 -20.48
N LEU A 122 5.31 -2.77 -19.20
CA LEU A 122 6.07 -3.95 -18.78
C LEU A 122 5.44 -5.25 -19.26
N THR A 123 4.11 -5.37 -19.20
CA THR A 123 3.39 -6.56 -19.67
C THR A 123 3.53 -6.74 -21.19
N PHE A 124 3.48 -5.63 -21.95
CA PHE A 124 3.72 -5.63 -23.39
C PHE A 124 5.16 -5.99 -23.73
N LEU A 125 6.14 -5.37 -23.05
CA LEU A 125 7.56 -5.67 -23.22
C LEU A 125 7.87 -7.13 -22.89
N HIS A 126 7.30 -7.67 -21.81
CA HIS A 126 7.47 -9.08 -21.45
C HIS A 126 6.98 -10.04 -22.55
N LYS A 127 5.85 -9.73 -23.20
CA LYS A 127 5.35 -10.53 -24.34
C LYS A 127 6.26 -10.42 -25.56
N ASN A 128 6.78 -9.24 -25.83
CA ASN A 128 7.65 -8.96 -26.98
C ASN A 128 9.05 -9.58 -26.85
N VAL A 129 9.64 -9.55 -25.65
CA VAL A 129 10.90 -10.24 -25.34
C VAL A 129 10.78 -11.74 -25.59
N ARG A 130 9.61 -12.33 -25.31
CA ARG A 130 9.33 -13.75 -25.59
C ARG A 130 9.17 -14.05 -27.09
N ASN A 131 8.80 -13.05 -27.89
CA ASN A 131 8.55 -13.17 -29.33
C ASN A 131 9.74 -12.73 -30.21
N GLY A 132 10.83 -12.22 -29.61
CA GLY A 132 12.05 -11.82 -30.33
C GLY A 132 12.01 -10.43 -30.98
N GLU A 133 10.96 -9.63 -30.76
CA GLU A 133 10.80 -8.29 -31.32
C GLU A 133 10.91 -7.23 -30.22
N THR A 134 12.10 -6.70 -29.91
CA THR A 134 12.20 -5.59 -28.95
C THR A 134 12.88 -4.36 -29.55
N LYS A 135 12.24 -3.20 -29.41
CA LYS A 135 12.85 -1.89 -29.66
C LYS A 135 13.47 -1.41 -28.35
N ASP A 136 14.78 -1.43 -28.30
CA ASP A 136 15.63 -1.12 -27.12
C ASP A 136 15.21 0.17 -26.37
N VAL A 137 14.85 1.21 -27.13
CA VAL A 137 14.43 2.53 -26.62
C VAL A 137 13.21 2.47 -25.67
N HIS A 138 12.23 1.59 -25.92
CA HIS A 138 11.02 1.51 -25.07
C HIS A 138 11.30 0.85 -23.72
N VAL A 139 12.30 -0.04 -23.67
CA VAL A 139 12.74 -0.69 -22.44
C VAL A 139 13.46 0.33 -21.57
N GLU A 140 14.36 1.12 -22.14
CA GLU A 140 15.15 2.12 -21.42
C GLU A 140 14.26 3.19 -20.74
N VAL A 141 13.29 3.76 -21.46
CA VAL A 141 12.37 4.76 -20.90
C VAL A 141 11.54 4.19 -19.74
N THR A 142 11.10 2.93 -19.87
CA THR A 142 10.32 2.26 -18.82
C THR A 142 11.17 1.99 -17.58
N LEU A 143 12.43 1.59 -17.76
CA LEU A 143 13.38 1.39 -16.66
C LEU A 143 13.70 2.70 -15.92
N ARG A 144 13.88 3.82 -16.62
CA ARG A 144 14.07 5.13 -15.97
C ARG A 144 12.86 5.54 -15.13
N ARG A 145 11.64 5.35 -15.64
CA ARG A 145 10.41 5.64 -14.89
C ARG A 145 10.30 4.76 -13.63
N LEU A 146 10.69 3.49 -13.73
CA LEU A 146 10.77 2.60 -12.57
C LEU A 146 11.78 3.08 -11.53
N GLN A 147 12.95 3.56 -11.95
CA GLN A 147 13.96 4.10 -11.04
C GLN A 147 13.43 5.35 -10.29
N ILE A 148 12.73 6.24 -10.98
CA ILE A 148 12.10 7.42 -10.35
C ILE A 148 11.06 6.98 -9.32
N LEU A 149 10.21 6.01 -9.69
CA LEU A 149 9.21 5.44 -8.78
C LEU A 149 9.85 4.78 -7.55
N ASP A 150 10.96 4.08 -7.72
CA ASP A 150 11.70 3.40 -6.65
C ASP A 150 12.27 4.41 -5.64
N VAL A 151 12.89 5.49 -6.13
CA VAL A 151 13.36 6.60 -5.28
C VAL A 151 12.19 7.23 -4.50
N GLY A 152 11.06 7.45 -5.16
CA GLY A 152 9.85 7.96 -4.50
C GLY A 152 9.30 7.01 -3.44
N LEU A 153 9.33 5.69 -3.69
CA LEU A 153 8.87 4.67 -2.75
C LEU A 153 9.80 4.54 -1.55
N GLU A 154 11.11 4.67 -1.71
CA GLU A 154 12.05 4.71 -0.60
C GLU A 154 11.83 5.97 0.26
N GLY A 155 11.62 7.13 -0.37
CA GLY A 155 11.25 8.36 0.35
C GLY A 155 9.95 8.19 1.15
N LEU A 156 8.93 7.56 0.55
CA LEU A 156 7.69 7.22 1.24
C LEU A 156 7.93 6.27 2.42
N LYS A 157 8.74 5.23 2.25
CA LYS A 157 9.08 4.27 3.31
C LYS A 157 9.74 4.97 4.50
N VAL A 158 10.72 5.85 4.25
CA VAL A 158 11.37 6.65 5.30
C VAL A 158 10.36 7.56 6.01
N GLY A 159 9.48 8.21 5.25
CA GLY A 159 8.41 9.05 5.81
C GLY A 159 7.44 8.27 6.70
N LEU A 160 7.03 7.07 6.28
CA LEU A 160 6.16 6.20 7.08
C LEU A 160 6.84 5.71 8.36
N ASP A 161 8.11 5.35 8.28
CA ASP A 161 8.89 4.93 9.44
C ASP A 161 9.01 6.06 10.48
N HIS A 162 9.22 7.29 10.03
CA HIS A 162 9.17 8.46 10.90
C HIS A 162 7.78 8.70 11.50
N LEU A 163 6.72 8.63 10.68
CA LEU A 163 5.34 8.77 11.13
C LEU A 163 4.98 7.73 12.19
N PHE A 164 5.30 6.46 11.97
CA PHE A 164 5.00 5.39 12.93
C PHE A 164 5.76 5.58 14.25
N ARG A 165 7.04 5.96 14.20
CA ARG A 165 7.78 6.32 15.43
C ARG A 165 7.10 7.42 16.21
N ARG A 166 6.68 8.50 15.55
CA ARG A 166 6.01 9.63 16.21
C ARG A 166 4.65 9.23 16.80
N LEU A 167 3.88 8.42 16.07
CA LEU A 167 2.60 7.85 16.51
C LEU A 167 2.72 6.89 17.69
N ILE A 168 3.83 6.16 17.80
CA ILE A 168 4.12 5.31 18.95
C ILE A 168 4.50 6.19 20.14
N HIS A 169 5.44 7.13 19.94
CA HIS A 169 5.94 8.00 20.98
C HIS A 169 4.83 8.85 21.63
N SER A 170 3.86 9.35 20.85
CA SER A 170 2.73 10.11 21.41
C SER A 170 1.76 9.26 22.24
N ARG A 171 1.73 7.93 22.03
CA ARG A 171 0.84 7.02 22.75
C ARG A 171 1.42 6.48 24.05
N VAL A 172 2.74 6.29 24.11
CA VAL A 172 3.43 5.79 25.31
C VAL A 172 3.00 6.53 26.58
N PRO A 173 3.01 7.87 26.66
CA PRO A 173 2.59 8.56 27.89
C PRO A 173 1.11 8.36 28.22
N LEU A 174 0.21 8.34 27.23
CA LEU A 174 -1.22 8.11 27.44
C LEU A 174 -1.49 6.71 28.01
N LEU A 175 -0.80 5.70 27.47
CA LEU A 175 -0.88 4.33 27.96
C LEU A 175 -0.28 4.20 29.36
N ASN A 176 0.84 4.88 29.63
CA ASN A 176 1.46 4.86 30.95
C ASN A 176 0.56 5.50 32.02
N ILE A 177 -0.10 6.62 31.72
CA ILE A 177 -1.06 7.26 32.63
C ILE A 177 -2.22 6.30 32.93
N LEU A 178 -2.75 5.65 31.89
CA LEU A 178 -3.82 4.67 32.03
C LEU A 178 -3.38 3.52 32.94
N VAL A 179 -2.24 2.88 32.66
CA VAL A 179 -1.73 1.74 33.44
C VAL A 179 -1.37 2.12 34.88
N CYS A 180 -0.71 3.27 35.11
CA CYS A 180 -0.32 3.72 36.44
C CYS A 180 -1.54 4.02 37.32
N LYS A 181 -2.56 4.70 36.77
CA LYS A 181 -3.79 4.96 37.52
C LYS A 181 -4.56 3.69 37.84
N THR A 182 -4.68 2.76 36.89
CA THR A 182 -5.35 1.48 37.16
C THR A 182 -4.59 0.67 38.23
N SER A 183 -3.25 0.72 38.24
CA SER A 183 -2.41 0.04 39.25
C SER A 183 -2.55 0.67 40.64
N ILE A 184 -2.59 2.00 40.75
CA ILE A 184 -2.80 2.70 42.03
C ILE A 184 -4.20 2.42 42.59
N VAL A 185 -5.23 2.44 41.74
CA VAL A 185 -6.61 2.08 42.14
C VAL A 185 -6.66 0.63 42.63
N PHE A 186 -5.96 -0.30 41.96
CA PHE A 186 -5.89 -1.71 42.37
C PHE A 186 -5.17 -1.90 43.71
N ILE A 187 -4.08 -1.18 43.97
CA ILE A 187 -3.34 -1.20 45.25
C ILE A 187 -4.22 -0.65 46.39
N HIS A 188 -4.99 0.42 46.12
CA HIS A 188 -5.89 1.02 47.10
C HIS A 188 -7.14 0.16 47.36
N GLN A 189 -7.63 -0.61 46.38
CA GLN A 189 -8.73 -1.57 46.54
C GLN A 189 -8.33 -2.87 47.22
N LEU A 190 -7.06 -3.29 47.13
CA LEU A 190 -6.53 -4.48 47.80
C LEU A 190 -6.19 -4.26 49.28
N GLY A 191 -6.42 -3.06 49.84
CA GLY A 191 -6.25 -2.80 51.27
C GLY A 191 -4.80 -2.94 51.75
N MET A 192 -3.82 -2.57 50.93
CA MET A 192 -2.39 -2.59 51.31
C MET A 192 -1.91 -1.30 52.00
N PHE A 193 -2.75 -0.71 52.86
CA PHE A 193 -2.36 0.28 53.87
C PHE A 193 -3.07 -0.03 55.18
#